data_AF-A0AA95HYL6-F1
#
_entry.id   AF-A0AA95HYL6-F1
#
_cell.length_a   1.000
_cell.length_b   1.000
_cell.length_c   1.000
_cell.angle_alpha   90.00
_cell.angle_beta   90.00
_cell.angle_gamma   90.00
#
_symmetry.space_group_name_H-M   'P 1'
#
loop_
_entity.id
_entity.type
_entity.pdbx_description
1 polymer ?
#
loop_
_entity_poly.entity_id
_entity_poly.type
_entity_poly.pdbx_seq_one_letter_code
_entity_poly.pdbx_strand_id
1 'polypeptide(L)'
;MRKIKYLFLVISFLGFCVVAGILHIEYIKADEYAKFDGSLEAAKKALNLEIINSIYFPVILIIHLTLFIIFKFKGSRKSLSNEN
;
A
#
# COMPACT_ATOMS: atom_id res chain seq x y z
N MET A 1 -3.26 8.67 -23.48
CA MET A 1 -3.51 9.08 -22.08
C MET A 1 -4.03 7.99 -21.15
N ARG A 2 -5.03 7.15 -21.51
CA ARG A 2 -5.56 6.09 -20.60
C ARG A 2 -4.48 5.10 -20.12
N LYS A 3 -3.66 4.55 -21.03
CA LYS A 3 -2.56 3.62 -20.71
C LYS A 3 -1.54 4.23 -19.71
N ILE A 4 -1.19 5.50 -19.89
CA ILE A 4 -0.25 6.22 -18.99
C ILE A 4 -0.83 6.36 -17.57
N LYS A 5 -2.13 6.60 -17.43
CA LYS A 5 -2.78 6.71 -16.10
C LYS A 5 -2.78 5.37 -15.34
N TYR A 6 -3.06 4.27 -16.03
CA TYR A 6 -2.96 2.94 -15.42
C TYR A 6 -1.52 2.57 -15.08
N LEU A 7 -0.57 2.91 -15.96
CA LEU A 7 0.86 2.69 -15.70
C LEU A 7 1.32 3.45 -14.45
N PHE A 8 0.95 4.72 -14.31
CA PHE A 8 1.24 5.50 -13.10
C PHE A 8 0.62 4.86 -11.85
N LEU A 9 -0.62 4.40 -11.93
CA LEU A 9 -1.31 3.77 -10.80
C LEU A 9 -0.62 2.47 -10.36
N VAL A 10 -0.14 1.67 -11.32
CA VAL A 10 0.58 0.42 -11.07
C VAL A 10 1.96 0.71 -10.47
N ILE A 11 2.72 1.67 -11.02
CA ILE A 11 4.03 2.07 -10.47
C ILE A 11 3.88 2.59 -9.03
N SER A 12 2.90 3.46 -8.80
CA SER A 12 2.53 3.95 -7.47
C SER A 12 2.25 2.79 -6.51
N PHE A 13 1.37 1.85 -6.92
CA PHE A 13 1.02 0.69 -6.11
C PHE A 13 2.24 -0.16 -5.74
N LEU A 14 3.10 -0.46 -6.72
CA LEU A 14 4.34 -1.21 -6.49
C LEU A 14 5.26 -0.48 -5.51
N GLY A 15 5.38 0.84 -5.62
CA GLY A 15 6.15 1.65 -4.67
C GLY A 15 5.63 1.51 -3.23
N PHE A 16 4.32 1.54 -3.04
CA PHE A 16 3.72 1.32 -1.72
C PHE A 16 3.90 -0.11 -1.20
N CYS A 17 3.84 -1.13 -2.07
CA CYS A 17 4.16 -2.51 -1.68
C CYS A 17 5.60 -2.63 -1.17
N VAL A 18 6.55 -1.93 -1.79
CA VAL A 18 7.95 -1.90 -1.32
C VAL A 18 8.03 -1.27 0.07
N VAL A 19 7.38 -0.13 0.31
CA VAL A 19 7.34 0.51 1.63
C VAL A 19 6.75 -0.41 2.71
N ALA A 20 5.63 -1.09 2.40
CA ALA A 20 5.03 -2.05 3.32
C ALA A 20 5.93 -3.25 3.60
N GLY A 21 6.67 -3.74 2.60
CA GLY A 21 7.68 -4.78 2.76
C GLY A 21 8.81 -4.35 3.68
N ILE A 22 9.32 -3.12 3.52
CA ILE A 22 10.37 -2.56 4.39
C ILE A 22 9.87 -2.46 5.83
N LEU A 23 8.65 -1.94 6.05
CA LEU A 23 8.06 -1.86 7.39
C LEU A 23 7.90 -3.24 8.03
N HIS A 24 7.52 -4.25 7.26
CA HIS A 24 7.39 -5.61 7.76
C HIS A 24 8.75 -6.23 8.13
N ILE A 25 9.79 -6.00 7.33
CA ILE A 25 11.16 -6.43 7.67
C ILE A 25 11.65 -5.75 8.95
N GLU A 26 11.42 -4.44 9.11
CA GLU A 26 11.80 -3.71 10.32
C GLU A 26 11.04 -4.20 11.56
N TYR A 27 9.77 -4.56 11.40
CA TYR A 27 8.99 -5.23 12.44
C TYR A 27 9.65 -6.54 12.88
N ILE A 28 9.97 -7.44 11.93
CA ILE A 28 10.60 -8.74 12.21
C ILE A 28 11.91 -8.54 12.98
N LYS A 29 12.77 -7.62 12.52
CA LYS A 29 14.04 -7.32 13.21
C LYS A 29 13.82 -6.83 14.65
N ALA A 30 12.86 -5.92 14.85
CA ALA A 30 12.58 -5.38 16.17
C ALA A 30 12.00 -6.44 17.12
N ASP A 31 11.12 -7.31 16.61
CA ASP A 31 10.53 -8.42 17.35
C ASP A 31 11.57 -9.49 17.73
N GLU A 32 12.44 -9.87 16.78
CA GLU A 32 13.55 -10.79 17.05
C GLU A 32 14.53 -10.23 18.09
N TYR A 33 14.88 -8.95 17.98
CA TYR A 33 15.74 -8.28 18.96
C TYR A 33 15.08 -8.23 20.35
N ALA A 34 13.78 -7.93 20.43
CA ALA A 34 13.02 -7.93 21.68
C ALA A 34 13.01 -9.32 22.34
N LYS A 35 12.87 -10.39 21.54
CA LYS A 35 12.90 -11.77 22.02
C LYS A 35 14.28 -12.21 22.50
N PHE A 36 15.34 -11.71 21.86
CA PHE A 36 16.72 -12.05 22.24
C PHE A 36 17.19 -11.31 23.50
N ASP A 37 16.98 -9.99 23.55
CA ASP A 37 17.54 -9.11 24.59
C ASP A 37 16.54 -8.83 25.74
N GLY A 38 15.28 -9.28 25.60
CA GLY A 38 14.21 -8.99 26.55
C GLY A 38 13.83 -7.50 26.62
N SER A 39 14.28 -6.69 25.65
CA SER A 39 14.14 -5.24 25.67
C SER A 39 12.68 -4.81 25.47
N LEU A 40 12.11 -4.16 26.49
CA LEU A 40 10.77 -3.57 26.44
C LEU A 40 10.67 -2.48 25.36
N GLU A 41 11.76 -1.74 25.12
CA GLU A 41 11.79 -0.70 24.10
C GLU A 41 11.69 -1.30 22.69
N ALA A 42 12.40 -2.40 22.43
CA ALA A 42 12.33 -3.11 21.17
C ALA A 42 10.94 -3.72 20.93
N ALA A 43 10.31 -4.29 21.97
CA ALA A 43 8.95 -4.81 21.89
C ALA A 43 7.93 -3.71 21.53
N LYS A 44 8.06 -2.52 22.14
CA LYS A 44 7.23 -1.35 21.80
C LYS A 44 7.46 -0.89 20.35
N LYS A 45 8.71 -0.89 19.89
CA LYS A 45 9.04 -0.54 18.50
C LYS A 45 8.42 -1.52 17.52
N ALA A 46 8.51 -2.83 17.77
CA ALA A 46 7.89 -3.86 16.95
C ALA A 46 6.37 -3.65 16.87
N LEU A 47 5.69 -3.51 18.01
CA LEU A 47 4.25 -3.27 18.05
C LEU A 47 3.84 -2.02 17.27
N ASN A 48 4.59 -0.91 17.40
CA ASN A 48 4.31 0.31 16.65
C ASN A 48 4.45 0.10 15.13
N LEU A 49 5.49 -0.61 14.69
CA LEU A 49 5.71 -0.91 13.28
C LEU A 49 4.59 -1.81 12.72
N GLU A 50 4.15 -2.79 13.50
CA GLU A 50 3.02 -3.65 13.15
C GLU A 50 1.72 -2.86 13.01
N ILE A 51 1.40 -2.01 13.99
CA ILE A 51 0.21 -1.15 13.96
C ILE A 51 0.24 -0.24 12.73
N ILE A 52 1.36 0.45 12.49
CA ILE A 52 1.50 1.33 11.33
C ILE A 52 1.27 0.54 10.04
N ASN A 53 1.91 -0.61 9.88
CA ASN A 53 1.80 -1.38 8.64
C ASN A 53 0.39 -1.97 8.46
N SER A 54 -0.25 -2.44 9.54
CA SER A 54 -1.59 -3.01 9.55
C SER A 54 -2.69 -2.01 9.18
N ILE A 55 -2.48 -0.71 9.44
CA ILE A 55 -3.40 0.36 9.02
C ILE A 55 -3.01 0.88 7.63
N TYR A 56 -1.72 1.13 7.41
CA TYR A 56 -1.21 1.77 6.21
C TYR A 56 -1.50 0.93 4.95
N PHE A 57 -1.19 -0.38 4.98
CA PHE A 57 -1.31 -1.21 3.79
C PHE A 57 -2.76 -1.36 3.31
N PRO A 58 -3.76 -1.67 4.16
CA PRO A 58 -5.16 -1.71 3.73
C PRO A 58 -5.70 -0.38 3.21
N VAL A 59 -5.34 0.74 3.84
CA VAL A 59 -5.78 2.07 3.39
C VAL A 59 -5.25 2.37 2.00
N ILE A 60 -3.95 2.11 1.75
CA ILE A 60 -3.36 2.30 0.44
C ILE A 60 -3.99 1.38 -0.61
N LEU A 61 -4.27 0.12 -0.25
CA LEU A 61 -4.93 -0.83 -1.14
C LEU A 61 -6.34 -0.33 -1.55
N ILE A 62 -7.13 0.15 -0.58
CA ILE A 62 -8.47 0.71 -0.83
C ILE A 62 -8.39 1.94 -1.75
N ILE A 63 -7.42 2.83 -1.53
CA ILE A 63 -7.21 4.01 -2.39
C ILE A 63 -6.91 3.58 -3.83
N HIS A 64 -5.99 2.64 -4.03
CA HIS A 64 -5.63 2.15 -5.36
C HIS A 64 -6.80 1.45 -6.04
N LEU A 65 -7.54 0.60 -5.32
CA LEU A 65 -8.72 -0.08 -5.83
C LEU A 65 -9.79 0.93 -6.27
N THR A 66 -10.05 1.94 -5.43
CA THR A 66 -11.01 3.01 -5.72
C THR A 66 -10.62 3.79 -6.97
N LEU A 67 -9.35 4.18 -7.09
CA LEU A 67 -8.85 4.89 -8.28
C LEU A 67 -8.93 4.02 -9.54
N PHE A 68 -8.64 2.72 -9.42
CA PHE A 68 -8.73 1.78 -10.52
C PHE A 68 -10.18 1.65 -11.03
N ILE A 69 -11.13 1.53 -10.11
CA ILE A 69 -12.59 1.53 -10.40
C ILE A 69 -12.97 2.83 -11.11
N ILE A 70 -12.61 3.99 -10.55
CA ILE A 70 -12.94 5.30 -11.13
C ILE A 70 -12.41 5.41 -12.56
N PHE A 71 -11.16 5.01 -12.82
CA PHE A 71 -10.58 5.08 -14.16
C PHE A 71 -11.22 4.10 -15.14
N LYS A 72 -11.64 2.92 -14.68
CA LYS A 72 -12.37 1.94 -15.51
C LYS A 72 -13.74 2.48 -15.93
N PHE A 73 -14.54 2.96 -14.98
CA PHE A 73 -15.90 3.43 -15.25
C PHE A 73 -15.94 4.80 -15.95
N LYS A 74 -15.04 5.73 -15.61
CA LYS A 74 -14.92 7.03 -16.30
C LYS A 74 -14.42 6.88 -17.74
N GLY A 75 -13.61 5.86 -18.04
CA GLY A 75 -13.19 5.52 -19.39
C GLY A 75 -14.32 4.94 -20.26
N SER A 76 -15.24 4.19 -19.64
CA SER A 76 -16.39 3.58 -20.33
C SER A 76 -17.44 4.63 -20.74
N ARG A 77 -17.77 5.59 -19.86
CA ARG A 77 -18.74 6.68 -20.17
C ARG A 77 -18.33 7.56 -21.37
N LYS A 78 -17.03 7.81 -21.54
CA LYS A 78 -16.51 8.59 -22.68
C LYS A 78 -16.50 7.81 -24.00
N SER A 79 -16.56 6.48 -23.96
CA SER A 79 -16.62 5.63 -25.15
C SER A 79 -18.01 5.70 -25.78
N LEU A 80 -19.06 5.58 -24.95
CA LEU A 80 -20.46 5.61 -25.37
C LEU A 80 -20.94 6.98 -25.88
N SER A 81 -20.27 8.06 -25.47
CA SER A 81 -20.62 9.43 -25.89
C SER A 81 -20.00 9.84 -27.23
N ASN A 82 -19.05 9.08 -27.77
CA ASN A 82 -18.36 9.39 -29.03
C ASN A 82 -18.91 8.59 -30.23
N GLU A 83 -19.93 7.77 -30.00
CA GLU A 83 -20.62 6.96 -31.03
C GLU A 83 -22.03 7.50 -31.35
N ASN A 84 -22.44 8.62 -30.72
CA ASN A 84 -23.63 9.41 -31.06
C ASN A 84 -23.20 10.79 -31.57
#